data_AF-A0A9W4JEY3-F1
#
_entry.id   AF-A0A9W4JEY3-F1
#
_cell.length_a   1.000
_cell.length_b   1.000
_cell.length_c   1.000
_cell.angle_alpha   90.00
_cell.angle_beta   90.00
_cell.angle_gamma   90.00
#
_symmetry.space_group_name_H-M   'P 1'
#
loop_
_entity.id
_entity.type
_entity.pdbx_description
1 polymer ?
#
loop_
_entity_poly.entity_id
_entity_poly.type
_entity_poly.pdbx_seq_one_letter_code
_entity_poly.pdbx_strand_id
1 'polypeptide(L)'
;MANVSGSRSNEFPGNRLSLYHGATVRIRIRSSDREFEVSKKLLSKDSAYFRAMFEGNFAEKEQPLVTLKEVKGVVSEQSFEALMQWIYMRKIQFDSKTPTDQISATIELVRLADMCNVTGMEHEMAQYIKGILVANPDPRRCPTSGLPHLNNNTHCLTSQHIISATFLPQGHPVRGILAAASVEEYLRSANHKFKKETHEHPTFGADLLQEVRLALNGANQEQWFTTFKDPINGLVMILSLI
;
A
#
# COMPACT_ATOMS: atom_id res chain seq x y z
N MET A 1 -22.62 7.93 39.51
CA MET A 1 -21.49 7.01 39.81
C MET A 1 -22.04 5.61 39.62
N ALA A 2 -21.55 4.72 38.75
CA ALA A 2 -20.22 4.59 38.17
C ALA A 2 -20.30 4.13 36.69
N ASN A 3 -19.24 4.47 35.95
CA ASN A 3 -19.00 4.20 34.55
C ASN A 3 -18.93 2.70 34.24
N VAL A 4 -19.59 2.29 33.15
CA VAL A 4 -19.30 1.04 32.46
C VAL A 4 -18.17 1.33 31.47
N SER A 5 -16.93 1.10 31.89
CA SER A 5 -15.78 1.08 30.99
C SER A 5 -15.72 -0.28 30.29
N GLY A 6 -16.10 -0.30 29.01
CA GLY A 6 -15.86 -1.44 28.13
C GLY A 6 -14.35 -1.66 27.99
N SER A 7 -13.89 -2.85 28.39
CA SER A 7 -12.52 -3.29 28.18
C SER A 7 -12.29 -3.53 26.68
N ARG A 8 -11.48 -2.67 26.07
CA ARG A 8 -10.89 -2.89 24.75
C ARG A 8 -9.74 -3.90 24.93
N SER A 9 -9.94 -5.11 24.46
CA SER A 9 -8.90 -6.15 24.41
C SER A 9 -7.96 -5.92 23.22
N ASN A 10 -7.03 -4.96 23.34
CA ASN A 10 -5.87 -4.83 22.45
C ASN A 10 -4.68 -5.62 23.01
N GLU A 11 -4.86 -6.91 23.27
CA GLU A 11 -3.72 -7.78 23.55
C GLU A 11 -3.10 -8.22 22.22
N PHE A 12 -1.93 -7.66 21.93
CA PHE A 12 -0.95 -8.26 21.02
C PHE A 12 -0.81 -9.76 21.35
N PRO A 13 -0.47 -10.63 20.40
CA PRO A 13 -0.51 -12.08 20.61
C PRO A 13 0.76 -12.54 21.34
N GLY A 14 0.97 -12.05 22.56
CA GLY A 14 2.10 -12.43 23.41
C GLY A 14 2.00 -13.85 23.95
N ASN A 15 0.78 -14.39 24.09
CA ASN A 15 0.55 -15.59 24.92
C ASN A 15 0.20 -16.89 24.18
N ARG A 16 0.17 -16.94 22.84
CA ARG A 16 -0.18 -18.18 22.10
C ARG A 16 0.95 -18.87 21.33
N LEU A 17 2.18 -18.34 21.37
CA LEU A 17 3.29 -18.84 20.52
C LEU A 17 4.52 -19.35 21.29
N SER A 18 4.42 -19.50 22.62
CA SER A 18 5.57 -19.77 23.52
C SER A 18 6.31 -21.09 23.24
N LEU A 19 5.68 -22.08 22.59
CA LEU A 19 6.32 -23.37 22.29
C LEU A 19 7.10 -23.38 20.95
N TYR A 20 6.97 -22.33 20.13
CA TYR A 20 7.65 -22.21 18.83
C TYR A 20 8.58 -21.00 18.73
N HIS A 21 8.60 -20.13 19.74
CA HIS A 21 9.51 -19.00 19.81
C HIS A 21 10.89 -19.49 20.24
N GLY A 22 11.82 -19.58 19.28
CA GLY A 22 13.25 -19.58 19.58
C GLY A 22 13.69 -18.26 20.21
N ALA A 23 14.98 -17.95 20.21
CA ALA A 23 15.51 -16.70 20.78
C ALA A 23 14.71 -15.46 20.34
N THR A 24 14.24 -14.67 21.31
CA THR A 24 13.55 -13.40 21.08
C THR A 24 14.54 -12.24 21.10
N VAL A 25 14.14 -11.13 20.48
CA VAL A 25 14.85 -9.85 20.50
C VAL A 25 13.83 -8.74 20.68
N ARG A 26 14.22 -7.67 21.36
CA ARG A 26 13.41 -6.45 21.42
C ARG A 26 13.82 -5.54 20.27
N ILE A 27 12.84 -5.09 19.49
CA ILE A 27 13.06 -4.11 18.43
C ILE A 27 12.35 -2.83 18.81
N ARG A 28 13.05 -1.70 18.68
CA ARG A 28 12.50 -0.36 18.90
C ARG A 28 12.67 0.46 17.63
N ILE A 29 11.70 1.31 17.34
CA ILE A 29 11.82 2.33 16.29
C ILE A 29 12.29 3.62 16.92
N ARG A 30 13.21 4.35 16.30
CA ARG A 30 13.90 5.48 16.95
C ARG A 30 12.98 6.57 17.53
N SER A 31 11.90 7.00 16.86
CA SER A 31 10.95 8.01 17.38
C SER A 31 9.97 7.45 18.41
N SER A 32 9.96 6.13 18.59
CA SER A 32 9.06 5.45 19.49
C SER A 32 9.79 5.01 20.75
N ASP A 33 9.09 5.03 21.88
CA ASP A 33 9.52 4.33 23.10
C ASP A 33 8.88 2.94 23.22
N ARG A 34 8.08 2.53 22.22
CA ARG A 34 7.49 1.19 22.15
C ARG A 34 8.53 0.19 21.70
N GLU A 35 8.66 -0.88 22.47
CA GLU A 35 9.48 -2.04 22.16
C GLU A 35 8.60 -3.21 21.72
N PHE A 36 9.02 -3.89 20.66
CA PHE A 36 8.36 -5.06 20.12
C PHE A 36 9.22 -6.29 20.42
N GLU A 37 8.69 -7.22 21.21
CA GLU A 37 9.35 -8.51 21.40
C GLU A 37 8.99 -9.45 20.25
N VAL A 38 10.00 -9.91 19.51
CA VAL A 38 9.85 -10.67 18.26
C VAL A 38 10.83 -11.83 18.20
N SER A 39 10.49 -12.88 17.44
CA SER A 39 11.33 -14.07 17.29
C SER A 39 12.39 -13.85 16.21
N LYS A 40 13.68 -13.95 16.59
CA LYS A 40 14.81 -13.88 15.65
C LYS A 40 14.64 -14.91 14.52
N LYS A 41 14.26 -16.14 14.88
CA LYS A 41 14.10 -17.25 13.93
C LYS A 41 13.01 -16.99 12.88
N LEU A 42 11.87 -16.42 13.29
CA LEU A 42 10.79 -16.11 12.34
C LEU A 42 11.20 -14.96 11.41
N LEU A 43 11.76 -13.89 11.94
CA LEU A 43 12.24 -12.77 11.14
C LEU A 43 13.32 -13.21 10.14
N SER A 44 14.34 -13.94 10.58
CA SER A 44 15.42 -14.43 9.70
C SER A 44 14.94 -15.42 8.64
N LYS A 45 13.84 -16.15 8.90
CA LYS A 45 13.22 -17.03 7.91
C LYS A 45 12.57 -16.25 6.78
N ASP A 46 11.83 -15.19 7.12
CA ASP A 46 11.00 -14.45 6.17
C ASP A 46 11.66 -13.18 5.61
N SER A 47 12.82 -12.79 6.14
CA SER A 47 13.55 -11.57 5.75
C SER A 47 15.06 -11.82 5.69
N ALA A 48 15.63 -11.63 4.49
CA ALA A 48 17.08 -11.68 4.33
C ALA A 48 17.79 -10.54 5.10
N TYR A 49 17.12 -9.40 5.28
CA TYR A 49 17.62 -8.28 6.07
C TYR A 49 17.78 -8.66 7.54
N PHE A 50 16.73 -9.20 8.18
CA PHE A 50 16.81 -9.62 9.58
C PHE A 50 17.73 -10.83 9.76
N ARG A 51 17.80 -11.73 8.78
CA ARG A 51 18.78 -12.82 8.78
C ARG A 51 20.21 -12.28 8.82
N ALA A 52 20.55 -11.33 7.96
CA ALA A 52 21.87 -10.71 7.99
C ALA A 52 22.14 -9.99 9.33
N MET A 53 21.13 -9.29 9.87
CA MET A 53 21.24 -8.57 11.13
C MET A 53 21.49 -9.50 12.34
N PHE A 54 20.76 -10.62 12.44
CA PHE A 54 20.79 -11.48 13.63
C PHE A 54 21.72 -12.69 13.51
N GLU A 55 22.03 -13.15 12.29
CA GLU A 55 22.90 -14.32 12.06
C GLU A 55 24.26 -13.92 11.49
N GLY A 56 24.40 -12.70 10.98
CA GLY A 56 25.65 -12.17 10.46
C GLY A 56 26.65 -11.74 11.53
N ASN A 57 27.73 -11.10 11.09
CA ASN A 57 28.84 -10.64 11.95
C ASN A 57 28.62 -9.21 12.48
N PHE A 58 27.38 -8.80 12.67
CA PHE A 58 27.01 -7.47 13.16
C PHE A 58 26.86 -7.47 14.69
N ALA A 59 27.06 -6.32 15.32
CA ALA A 59 26.95 -6.19 16.79
C ALA A 59 25.53 -6.52 17.28
N GLU A 60 24.53 -6.29 16.44
CA GLU A 60 23.11 -6.55 16.65
C GLU A 60 22.79 -8.03 16.93
N LYS A 61 23.66 -8.95 16.51
CA LYS A 61 23.51 -10.39 16.79
C LYS A 61 23.46 -10.69 18.29
N GLU A 62 24.38 -10.09 19.04
CA GLU A 62 24.56 -10.30 20.48
C GLU A 62 23.72 -9.32 21.32
N GLN A 63 23.11 -8.32 20.69
CA GLN A 63 22.31 -7.32 21.40
C GLN A 63 20.89 -7.83 21.72
N PRO A 64 20.39 -7.61 22.95
CA PRO A 64 19.02 -7.96 23.34
C PRO A 64 17.98 -6.94 22.86
N LEU A 65 18.42 -5.73 22.48
CA LEU A 65 17.60 -4.63 22.00
C LEU A 65 18.26 -4.03 20.74
N VAL A 66 17.51 -3.94 19.66
CA VAL A 66 17.94 -3.34 18.40
C VAL A 66 17.06 -2.14 18.05
N THR A 67 17.69 -1.03 17.70
CA THR A 67 16.98 0.19 17.29
C THR A 67 17.00 0.33 15.78
N LEU A 68 15.83 0.23 15.14
CA LEU A 68 15.68 0.50 13.72
C LEU A 68 15.74 2.01 13.47
N LYS A 69 16.58 2.40 12.49
CA LYS A 69 16.66 3.78 12.03
C LYS A 69 15.40 4.11 11.25
N GLU A 70 14.92 5.32 11.49
CA GLU A 70 13.77 5.83 10.75
C GLU A 70 14.14 6.24 9.35
N VAL A 71 13.23 5.89 8.45
CA VAL A 71 13.27 6.29 7.06
C VAL A 71 11.89 6.82 6.75
N LYS A 72 11.81 8.12 6.44
CA LYS A 72 10.53 8.83 6.25
C LYS A 72 9.66 8.12 5.21
N GLY A 73 8.43 7.78 5.60
CA GLY A 73 7.47 7.06 4.75
C GLY A 73 7.85 5.62 4.43
N VAL A 74 8.72 5.01 5.25
CA VAL A 74 9.13 3.60 5.14
C VAL A 74 9.10 2.94 6.52
N VAL A 75 9.82 3.49 7.50
CA VAL A 75 9.92 2.93 8.86
C VAL A 75 9.14 3.81 9.82
N SER A 76 8.01 3.28 10.30
CA SER A 76 7.10 3.88 11.28
C SER A 76 6.58 2.77 12.20
N GLU A 77 6.04 3.11 13.39
CA GLU A 77 5.40 2.11 14.26
C GLU A 77 4.33 1.31 13.53
N GLN A 78 3.50 2.01 12.77
CA GLN A 78 2.40 1.42 12.03
C GLN A 78 2.89 0.44 10.95
N SER A 79 3.88 0.82 10.14
CA SER A 79 4.41 -0.06 9.09
C SER A 79 5.13 -1.27 9.69
N PHE A 80 5.89 -1.09 10.78
CA PHE A 80 6.56 -2.19 11.46
C PHE A 80 5.58 -3.16 12.11
N GLU A 81 4.56 -2.64 12.80
CA GLU A 81 3.48 -3.44 13.37
C GLU A 81 2.75 -4.25 12.28
N ALA A 82 2.39 -3.61 11.16
CA ALA A 82 1.77 -4.30 10.04
C ALA A 82 2.68 -5.37 9.41
N LEU A 83 3.99 -5.13 9.34
CA LEU A 83 4.96 -6.14 8.90
C LEU A 83 4.99 -7.34 9.87
N MET A 84 4.94 -7.09 11.17
CA MET A 84 4.89 -8.17 12.17
C MET A 84 3.60 -8.98 12.03
N GLN A 85 2.45 -8.33 11.86
CA GLN A 85 1.18 -9.02 11.60
C GLN A 85 1.28 -9.90 10.34
N TRP A 86 1.91 -9.42 9.26
CA TRP A 86 2.14 -10.23 8.06
C TRP A 86 3.03 -11.45 8.34
N ILE A 87 4.20 -11.26 8.94
CA ILE A 87 5.16 -12.35 9.19
C ILE A 87 4.54 -13.43 10.08
N TYR A 88 3.79 -13.04 11.10
CA TYR A 88 3.23 -13.95 12.09
C TYR A 88 1.90 -14.57 11.68
N MET A 89 1.01 -13.81 11.03
CA MET A 89 -0.38 -14.21 10.78
C MET A 89 -0.75 -14.28 9.31
N ARG A 90 0.09 -13.74 8.41
CA ARG A 90 -0.23 -13.54 6.98
C ARG A 90 -1.53 -12.77 6.77
N LYS A 91 -1.80 -11.83 7.67
CA LYS A 91 -2.96 -10.93 7.66
C LYS A 91 -2.52 -9.58 8.19
N ILE A 92 -3.08 -8.52 7.64
CA ILE A 92 -2.79 -7.14 8.05
C ILE A 92 -4.09 -6.45 8.42
N GLN A 93 -4.08 -5.73 9.52
CA GLN A 93 -5.15 -4.86 9.98
C GLN A 93 -4.58 -3.47 10.22
N PHE A 94 -5.09 -2.49 9.49
CA PHE A 94 -4.72 -1.09 9.66
C PHE A 94 -5.69 -0.42 10.63
N ASP A 95 -5.16 0.22 11.66
CA ASP A 95 -5.96 1.00 12.64
C ASP A 95 -6.51 2.31 12.07
N SER A 96 -6.05 2.71 10.89
CA SER A 96 -6.43 3.98 10.28
C SER A 96 -7.88 4.00 9.81
N LYS A 97 -8.55 5.13 10.06
CA LYS A 97 -9.99 5.31 9.81
C LYS A 97 -10.32 5.87 8.43
N THR A 98 -9.39 6.57 7.77
CA THR A 98 -9.69 7.18 6.46
C THR A 98 -9.14 6.32 5.31
N PRO A 99 -9.86 6.23 4.18
CA PRO A 99 -9.37 5.57 2.97
C PRO A 99 -7.98 6.05 2.54
N THR A 100 -7.76 7.37 2.58
CA THR A 100 -6.50 8.01 2.21
C THR A 100 -5.34 7.53 3.09
N ASP A 101 -5.55 7.50 4.41
CA ASP A 101 -4.53 7.09 5.37
C ASP A 101 -4.29 5.57 5.33
N GLN A 102 -5.30 4.76 5.03
CA GLN A 102 -5.13 3.32 4.80
C GLN A 102 -4.26 3.05 3.57
N ILE A 103 -4.43 3.83 2.48
CA ILE A 103 -3.54 3.75 1.31
C ILE A 103 -2.12 4.18 1.68
N SER A 104 -1.97 5.26 2.46
CA SER A 104 -0.65 5.68 2.98
C SER A 104 0.04 4.57 3.77
N ALA A 105 -0.67 3.98 4.74
CA ALA A 105 -0.14 2.90 5.58
C ALA A 105 0.22 1.65 4.77
N THR A 106 -0.58 1.34 3.74
CA THR A 106 -0.29 0.23 2.82
C THR A 106 0.99 0.49 2.04
N ILE A 107 1.18 1.70 1.52
CA ILE A 107 2.40 2.09 0.79
C ILE A 107 3.62 2.07 1.72
N GLU A 108 3.51 2.58 2.94
CA GLU A 108 4.61 2.51 3.93
C GLU A 108 4.99 1.06 4.24
N LEU A 109 4.00 0.18 4.44
CA LEU A 109 4.22 -1.24 4.68
C LEU A 109 4.96 -1.92 3.52
N VAL A 110 4.52 -1.75 2.27
CA VAL A 110 5.19 -2.42 1.14
C VAL A 110 6.60 -1.88 0.92
N ARG A 111 6.84 -0.59 1.19
CA ARG A 111 8.20 -0.01 1.16
C ARG A 111 9.08 -0.59 2.26
N LEU A 112 8.54 -0.80 3.46
CA LEU A 112 9.25 -1.46 4.54
C LEU A 112 9.55 -2.92 4.19
N ALA A 113 8.58 -3.63 3.62
CA ALA A 113 8.73 -5.01 3.19
C ALA A 113 9.86 -5.14 2.15
N ASP A 114 9.88 -4.26 1.15
CA ASP A 114 10.97 -4.18 0.17
C ASP A 114 12.33 -3.88 0.83
N MET A 115 12.39 -2.91 1.75
CA MET A 115 13.62 -2.60 2.50
C MET A 115 14.13 -3.82 3.29
N CYS A 116 13.22 -4.60 3.84
CA CYS A 116 13.52 -5.79 4.61
C CYS A 116 13.61 -7.08 3.76
N ASN A 117 13.46 -7.01 2.43
CA ASN A 117 13.38 -8.17 1.54
C ASN A 117 12.33 -9.21 1.99
N VAL A 118 11.15 -8.74 2.40
CA VAL A 118 9.98 -9.56 2.72
C VAL A 118 9.04 -9.53 1.52
N THR A 119 8.73 -10.70 0.97
CA THR A 119 7.91 -10.84 -0.25
C THR A 119 6.58 -11.54 0.02
N GLY A 120 5.71 -11.57 -0.98
CA GLY A 120 4.46 -12.33 -1.00
C GLY A 120 3.22 -11.52 -0.59
N MET A 121 3.37 -10.26 -0.20
CA MET A 121 2.24 -9.36 0.12
C MET A 121 1.87 -8.42 -1.03
N GLU A 122 2.68 -8.35 -2.08
CA GLU A 122 2.63 -7.27 -3.08
C GLU A 122 1.28 -7.23 -3.81
N HIS A 123 0.78 -8.41 -4.22
CA HIS A 123 -0.52 -8.53 -4.87
C HIS A 123 -1.68 -8.30 -3.89
N GLU A 124 -1.60 -8.81 -2.66
CA GLU A 124 -2.64 -8.63 -1.65
C GLU A 124 -2.81 -7.14 -1.29
N MET A 125 -1.70 -6.43 -1.11
CA MET A 125 -1.70 -5.00 -0.82
C MET A 125 -2.20 -4.16 -2.00
N ALA A 126 -1.89 -4.57 -3.23
CA ALA A 126 -2.45 -3.96 -4.43
C ALA A 126 -3.97 -4.15 -4.50
N GLN A 127 -4.48 -5.35 -4.24
CA GLN A 127 -5.92 -5.61 -4.20
C GLN A 127 -6.61 -4.88 -3.04
N TYR A 128 -5.94 -4.75 -1.89
CA TYR A 128 -6.45 -3.97 -0.76
C TYR A 128 -6.65 -2.50 -1.15
N ILE A 129 -5.65 -1.86 -1.77
CA ILE A 129 -5.78 -0.49 -2.31
C ILE A 129 -6.90 -0.42 -3.34
N LYS A 130 -6.96 -1.36 -4.29
CA LYS A 130 -8.03 -1.41 -5.30
C LYS A 130 -9.41 -1.46 -4.65
N GLY A 131 -9.59 -2.29 -3.62
CA GLY A 131 -10.83 -2.40 -2.85
C GLY A 131 -11.21 -1.08 -2.18
N ILE A 132 -10.25 -0.35 -1.60
CA ILE A 132 -10.48 0.98 -1.05
C ILE A 132 -10.98 1.95 -2.12
N LEU A 133 -10.34 1.98 -3.29
CA LEU A 133 -10.72 2.89 -4.38
C LEU A 133 -12.13 2.60 -4.90
N VAL A 134 -12.47 1.33 -5.09
CA VAL A 134 -13.82 0.92 -5.54
C VAL A 134 -14.90 1.28 -4.51
N ALA A 135 -14.60 1.13 -3.22
CA ALA A 135 -15.54 1.42 -2.14
C ALA A 135 -15.74 2.93 -1.88
N ASN A 136 -14.83 3.78 -2.35
CA ASN A 136 -14.82 5.22 -2.04
C ASN A 136 -14.71 6.10 -3.30
N PRO A 137 -15.68 6.03 -4.23
CA PRO A 137 -15.71 6.90 -5.40
C PRO A 137 -15.94 8.37 -4.99
N ASP A 138 -15.62 9.33 -5.88
CA ASP A 138 -15.86 10.77 -5.63
C ASP A 138 -17.35 11.00 -5.22
N PRO A 139 -17.62 11.63 -4.07
CA PRO A 139 -18.98 11.80 -3.54
C PRO A 139 -19.86 12.70 -4.42
N ARG A 140 -19.25 13.48 -5.34
CA ARG A 140 -19.99 14.26 -6.33
C ARG A 140 -20.50 13.42 -7.48
N ARG A 141 -20.34 12.08 -7.43
CA ARG A 141 -20.90 11.14 -8.38
C ARG A 141 -22.42 11.30 -8.45
N CYS A 142 -22.91 12.03 -9.44
CA CYS A 142 -24.33 12.03 -9.80
C CYS A 142 -24.65 10.77 -10.61
N PRO A 143 -25.52 9.87 -10.12
CA PRO A 143 -26.00 8.73 -10.91
C PRO A 143 -26.88 9.16 -12.09
N THR A 144 -27.41 10.38 -12.05
CA THR A 144 -28.48 10.88 -12.92
C THR A 144 -28.00 11.67 -14.14
N SER A 145 -26.72 12.08 -14.19
CA SER A 145 -26.21 12.96 -15.26
C SER A 145 -25.71 12.21 -16.50
N GLY A 146 -25.66 10.87 -16.49
CA GLY A 146 -25.16 10.06 -17.62
C GLY A 146 -23.68 10.26 -17.97
N LEU A 147 -23.00 11.21 -17.33
CA LEU A 147 -21.59 11.53 -17.51
C LEU A 147 -20.84 11.14 -16.23
N PRO A 148 -20.02 10.07 -16.27
CA PRO A 148 -19.19 9.70 -15.13
C PRO A 148 -18.20 10.82 -14.84
N HIS A 149 -18.14 11.26 -13.58
CA HIS A 149 -17.21 12.29 -13.12
C HIS A 149 -15.77 11.79 -13.25
N LEU A 150 -14.85 12.70 -13.61
CA LEU A 150 -13.48 12.37 -14.00
C LEU A 150 -12.60 11.78 -12.88
N ASN A 151 -13.01 11.89 -11.60
CA ASN A 151 -12.16 11.56 -10.44
C ASN A 151 -12.62 10.33 -9.65
N ASN A 152 -13.38 9.42 -10.26
CA ASN A 152 -14.00 8.30 -9.53
C ASN A 152 -12.96 7.44 -8.82
N ASN A 153 -11.86 7.12 -9.49
CA ASN A 153 -10.83 6.23 -8.97
C ASN A 153 -9.72 6.97 -8.21
N THR A 154 -9.60 8.29 -8.38
CA THR A 154 -8.49 9.08 -7.83
C THR A 154 -8.89 9.89 -6.59
N HIS A 155 -10.15 9.81 -6.14
CA HIS A 155 -10.67 10.63 -5.04
C HIS A 155 -9.84 10.50 -3.76
N CYS A 156 -9.56 9.27 -3.32
CA CYS A 156 -8.76 8.98 -2.12
C CYS A 156 -7.25 9.07 -2.32
N LEU A 157 -6.79 9.27 -3.56
CA LEU A 157 -5.37 9.33 -3.89
C LEU A 157 -4.82 10.75 -3.72
N THR A 158 -3.58 10.84 -3.28
CA THR A 158 -2.83 12.09 -3.14
C THR A 158 -1.55 12.04 -3.97
N SER A 159 -0.98 13.20 -4.28
CA SER A 159 0.34 13.30 -4.92
C SER A 159 1.39 12.49 -4.15
N GLN A 160 1.33 12.51 -2.81
CA GLN A 160 2.28 11.75 -1.99
C GLN A 160 2.15 10.24 -2.17
N HIS A 161 0.95 9.69 -2.44
CA HIS A 161 0.79 8.28 -2.76
C HIS A 161 1.51 7.91 -4.05
N ILE A 162 1.33 8.73 -5.09
CA ILE A 162 2.00 8.56 -6.38
C ILE A 162 3.52 8.62 -6.20
N ILE A 163 4.01 9.69 -5.55
CA ILE A 163 5.44 9.91 -5.32
C ILE A 163 6.05 8.77 -4.48
N SER A 164 5.41 8.38 -3.37
CA SER A 164 5.91 7.31 -2.51
C SER A 164 5.99 5.96 -3.23
N ALA A 165 5.06 5.66 -4.14
CA ALA A 165 5.07 4.43 -4.90
C ALA A 165 6.19 4.36 -5.94
N THR A 166 6.73 5.50 -6.39
CA THR A 166 7.88 5.52 -7.33
C THR A 166 9.15 4.91 -6.73
N PHE A 167 9.24 4.80 -5.41
CA PHE A 167 10.35 4.16 -4.69
C PHE A 167 10.21 2.64 -4.61
N LEU A 168 9.10 2.06 -5.07
CA LEU A 168 8.93 0.62 -5.18
C LEU A 168 9.60 0.10 -6.47
N PRO A 169 10.08 -1.16 -6.48
CA PRO A 169 10.65 -1.81 -7.65
C PRO A 169 9.75 -1.69 -8.88
N GLN A 170 10.37 -1.68 -10.06
CA GLN A 170 9.63 -1.70 -11.32
C GLN A 170 8.76 -2.96 -11.42
N GLY A 171 7.52 -2.79 -11.87
CA GLY A 171 6.54 -3.87 -11.95
C GLY A 171 5.88 -4.22 -10.62
N HIS A 172 6.16 -3.50 -9.53
CA HIS A 172 5.49 -3.74 -8.26
C HIS A 172 3.96 -3.52 -8.39
N PRO A 173 3.09 -4.49 -8.03
CA PRO A 173 1.64 -4.43 -8.22
C PRO A 173 0.95 -3.16 -7.69
N VAL A 174 1.40 -2.62 -6.55
CA VAL A 174 0.89 -1.35 -6.00
C VAL A 174 1.08 -0.17 -6.96
N ARG A 175 2.22 -0.11 -7.68
CA ARG A 175 2.45 0.92 -8.70
C ARG A 175 1.42 0.80 -9.82
N GLY A 176 1.18 -0.43 -10.29
CA GLY A 176 0.18 -0.73 -11.31
C GLY A 176 -1.23 -0.29 -10.91
N ILE A 177 -1.67 -0.56 -9.66
CA ILE A 177 -2.99 -0.14 -9.19
C ILE A 177 -3.14 1.39 -9.12
N LEU A 178 -2.10 2.11 -8.66
CA LEU A 178 -2.14 3.57 -8.61
C LEU A 178 -2.13 4.21 -10.01
N ALA A 179 -1.38 3.62 -10.94
CA ALA A 179 -1.40 3.99 -12.36
C ALA A 179 -2.76 3.70 -12.99
N ALA A 180 -3.31 2.50 -12.79
CA ALA A 180 -4.61 2.06 -13.28
C ALA A 180 -5.72 3.01 -12.81
N ALA A 181 -5.69 3.46 -11.55
CA ALA A 181 -6.63 4.43 -11.03
C ALA A 181 -6.62 5.76 -11.76
N SER A 182 -5.50 6.13 -12.40
CA SER A 182 -5.36 7.38 -13.14
C SER A 182 -5.77 7.27 -14.62
N VAL A 183 -6.00 6.05 -15.14
CA VAL A 183 -6.30 5.81 -16.58
C VAL A 183 -7.57 6.51 -17.03
N GLU A 184 -8.66 6.41 -16.27
CA GLU A 184 -9.94 7.04 -16.62
C GLU A 184 -9.76 8.54 -16.86
N GLU A 185 -9.14 9.20 -15.88
CA GLU A 185 -8.97 10.64 -15.89
C GLU A 185 -7.97 11.07 -16.98
N TYR A 186 -6.88 10.32 -17.16
CA TYR A 186 -5.87 10.58 -18.20
C TYR A 186 -6.47 10.53 -19.61
N LEU A 187 -7.32 9.54 -19.89
CA LEU A 187 -7.94 9.35 -21.20
C LEU A 187 -9.12 10.30 -21.48
N ARG A 188 -9.65 10.98 -20.46
CA ARG A 188 -10.87 11.81 -20.58
C ARG A 188 -10.68 13.28 -20.19
N SER A 189 -9.58 13.64 -19.55
CA SER A 189 -9.23 15.02 -19.18
C SER A 189 -7.79 15.39 -19.53
N ALA A 190 -7.60 16.47 -20.29
CA ALA A 190 -6.27 17.02 -20.58
C ALA A 190 -5.58 17.60 -19.33
N ASN A 191 -6.33 17.78 -18.24
CA ASN A 191 -5.88 18.28 -16.94
C ASN A 191 -6.22 17.28 -15.84
N HIS A 192 -5.84 16.00 -16.03
CA HIS A 192 -6.00 14.98 -14.99
C HIS A 192 -5.23 15.34 -13.70
N LYS A 193 -5.76 14.91 -12.56
CA LYS A 193 -5.29 15.23 -11.20
C LYS A 193 -3.78 15.06 -11.03
N PHE A 194 -3.21 14.01 -11.63
CA PHE A 194 -1.79 13.67 -11.50
C PHE A 194 -0.94 14.04 -12.72
N LYS A 195 -1.37 15.05 -13.49
CA LYS A 195 -0.63 15.54 -14.66
C LYS A 195 0.77 15.96 -14.32
N LYS A 196 0.97 16.69 -13.22
CA LYS A 196 2.30 17.15 -12.79
C LYS A 196 3.21 15.97 -12.47
N GLU A 197 2.72 15.00 -11.71
CA GLU A 197 3.44 13.81 -11.29
C GLU A 197 3.83 12.92 -12.47
N THR A 198 2.99 12.87 -13.51
CA THR A 198 3.30 12.15 -14.76
C THR A 198 4.57 12.69 -15.44
N HIS A 199 4.84 14.00 -15.30
CA HIS A 199 6.03 14.64 -15.88
C HIS A 199 7.22 14.63 -14.93
N GLU A 200 6.99 14.90 -13.65
CA GLU A 200 8.06 15.00 -12.64
C GLU A 200 8.59 13.64 -12.18
N HIS A 201 7.79 12.58 -12.34
CA HIS A 201 8.15 11.21 -11.96
C HIS A 201 7.99 10.26 -13.15
N PRO A 202 9.00 10.15 -14.03
CA PRO A 202 8.92 9.36 -15.26
C PRO A 202 8.57 7.88 -15.05
N THR A 203 8.93 7.31 -13.90
CA THR A 203 8.58 5.92 -13.55
C THR A 203 7.07 5.74 -13.37
N PHE A 204 6.38 6.71 -12.77
CA PHE A 204 4.91 6.73 -12.70
C PHE A 204 4.31 6.95 -14.09
N GLY A 205 4.87 7.85 -14.90
CA GLY A 205 4.44 8.04 -16.29
C GLY A 205 4.53 6.76 -17.12
N ALA A 206 5.61 5.99 -16.96
CA ALA A 206 5.78 4.70 -17.61
C ALA A 206 4.72 3.68 -17.15
N ASP A 207 4.45 3.59 -15.85
CA ASP A 207 3.41 2.72 -15.30
C ASP A 207 2.03 3.12 -15.83
N LEU A 208 1.73 4.42 -15.89
CA LEU A 208 0.48 4.95 -16.45
C LEU A 208 0.31 4.59 -17.93
N LEU A 209 1.34 4.77 -18.75
CA LEU A 209 1.29 4.40 -20.16
C LEU A 209 1.12 2.88 -20.37
N GLN A 210 1.72 2.08 -19.49
CA GLN A 210 1.50 0.63 -19.49
C GLN A 210 0.03 0.29 -19.21
N GLU A 211 -0.57 0.88 -18.17
CA GLU A 211 -1.98 0.65 -17.82
C GLU A 211 -2.94 1.21 -18.88
N VAL A 212 -2.63 2.36 -19.49
CA VAL A 212 -3.38 2.91 -20.63
C VAL A 212 -3.35 1.93 -21.81
N ARG A 213 -2.19 1.37 -22.14
CA ARG A 213 -2.08 0.36 -23.20
C ARG A 213 -2.95 -0.85 -22.89
N LEU A 214 -2.96 -1.34 -21.65
CA LEU A 214 -3.79 -2.47 -21.24
C LEU A 214 -5.29 -2.16 -21.38
N ALA A 215 -5.72 -0.96 -20.96
CA ALA A 215 -7.11 -0.52 -21.09
C ALA A 215 -7.55 -0.38 -22.56
N LEU A 216 -6.70 0.20 -23.40
CA LEU A 216 -6.98 0.41 -24.83
C LEU A 216 -6.92 -0.88 -25.66
N ASN A 217 -6.15 -1.88 -25.25
CA ASN A 217 -6.19 -3.21 -25.90
C ASN A 217 -7.58 -3.87 -25.80
N GLY A 218 -8.37 -3.51 -24.79
CA GLY A 218 -9.75 -3.96 -24.62
C GLY A 218 -10.79 -2.97 -25.15
N ALA A 219 -10.37 -1.95 -25.91
CA ALA A 219 -11.28 -0.93 -26.42
C ALA A 219 -12.16 -1.47 -27.56
N ASN A 220 -13.40 -1.01 -27.59
CA ASN A 220 -14.36 -1.36 -28.63
C ASN A 220 -14.78 -0.11 -29.40
N GLN A 221 -14.75 -0.19 -30.72
CA GLN A 221 -15.28 0.85 -31.60
C GLN A 221 -16.78 0.64 -31.77
N GLU A 222 -17.57 1.62 -31.35
CA GLU A 222 -18.99 1.73 -31.71
C GLU A 222 -19.17 2.72 -32.86
N GLN A 223 -20.39 2.82 -33.41
CA GLN A 223 -20.67 3.63 -34.60
C GLN A 223 -20.27 5.10 -34.46
N TRP A 224 -20.30 5.66 -33.24
CA TRP A 224 -20.11 7.10 -33.00
C TRP A 224 -19.11 7.42 -31.90
N PHE A 225 -18.57 6.42 -31.21
CA PHE A 225 -17.63 6.60 -30.11
C PHE A 225 -16.80 5.33 -29.89
N THR A 226 -15.64 5.49 -29.25
CA THR A 226 -14.82 4.37 -28.77
C THR A 226 -15.07 4.19 -27.28
N THR A 227 -15.15 2.96 -26.79
CA THR A 227 -15.24 2.66 -25.36
C THR A 227 -14.06 1.86 -24.87
N PHE A 228 -13.76 1.94 -23.59
CA PHE A 228 -12.78 1.09 -22.90
C PHE A 228 -13.32 0.65 -21.55
N LYS A 229 -12.75 -0.43 -20.97
CA LYS A 229 -13.08 -0.86 -19.62
C LYS A 229 -12.16 -0.17 -18.61
N ASP A 230 -12.75 0.45 -17.60
CA ASP A 230 -12.03 1.01 -16.47
C ASP A 230 -11.26 -0.09 -15.71
N PRO A 231 -9.95 0.06 -15.48
CA PRO A 231 -9.13 -1.01 -14.89
C PRO A 231 -9.38 -1.21 -13.38
N ILE A 232 -9.99 -0.25 -12.69
CA ILE A 232 -10.30 -0.32 -11.26
C ILE A 232 -11.66 -0.95 -11.03
N ASN A 233 -12.71 -0.41 -11.63
CA ASN A 233 -14.09 -0.78 -11.34
C ASN A 233 -14.74 -1.63 -12.46
N GLY A 234 -14.08 -1.78 -13.61
CA GLY A 234 -14.55 -2.60 -14.73
C GLY A 234 -15.71 -1.98 -15.52
N LEU A 235 -16.12 -0.75 -15.21
CA LEU A 235 -17.18 -0.06 -15.93
C LEU A 235 -16.72 0.29 -17.35
N VAL A 236 -17.68 0.30 -18.28
CA VAL A 236 -17.42 0.71 -19.66
C VAL A 236 -17.49 2.24 -19.75
N MET A 237 -16.43 2.85 -20.24
CA MET A 237 -16.22 4.29 -20.30
C MET A 237 -16.06 4.73 -21.74
N ILE A 238 -16.65 5.87 -22.08
CA ILE A 238 -16.45 6.49 -23.40
C ILE A 238 -15.06 7.13 -23.42
N LEU A 239 -14.27 6.76 -24.43
CA LEU A 239 -13.02 7.44 -24.76
C LEU A 239 -13.36 8.79 -25.37
N SER A 240 -12.85 9.86 -24.77
CA SER A 240 -12.96 11.21 -25.30
C SER A 240 -11.57 11.63 -25.72
N LEU A 241 -11.25 11.56 -27.03
CA LEU A 241 -10.01 12.12 -27.54
C LEU A 241 -10.04 13.63 -27.31
N ILE A 242 -9.04 14.15 -26.59
CA ILE A 242 -8.91 15.53 -26.13
C ILE A 242 -7.78 16.20 -26.90
#